data_AF-A0A813ISD2-F1
#
_entry.id   AF-A0A813ISD2-F1
#
_cell.length_a   1.000
_cell.length_b   1.000
_cell.length_c   1.000
_cell.angle_alpha   90.00
_cell.angle_beta   90.00
_cell.angle_gamma   90.00
#
_symmetry.space_group_name_H-M   'P 1'
#
loop_
_entity.id
_entity.type
_entity.pdbx_description
1 polymer ?
#
loop_
_entity_poly.entity_id
_entity_poly.type
_entity_poly.pdbx_seq_one_letter_code
_entity_poly.pdbx_strand_id
1 'polypeptide(L)'
;NEEAKEAAGPAAPAGLTSSPVECLGAGKWRIQGLYEHQLLKLGLRRLDAEELWSAESFVNLLQLPSGLFRERLLRDLLSGEVRLQSVLPSDIAAAQWDLRQLGVRQLLRLRVQHLDFIPSGCGSNSVTAVGNTHEAFLATLDSLVFQQLGRHAVSSQVVAPLKNAEAYSLGREAVLMAAAATAITETPFWSWWINGQCRVFFNAPRFECTSKFPGNGGKVLEVTDLSKADHQEPTGKLRWLDWSVNLISSEADLLRAPQGSSEHASEAPVQRPASFTFLGPGAAASSAARGGAAAAG
;
A
#
# COMPACT_ATOMS: atom_id res chain seq x y z
N ASN A 1 1.49 9.93 -44.68
CA ASN A 1 2.67 9.99 -43.78
C ASN A 1 2.24 10.47 -42.42
N GLU A 2 1.52 9.63 -41.69
CA GLU A 2 1.40 9.74 -40.24
C GLU A 2 2.60 8.99 -39.66
N GLU A 3 3.58 9.76 -39.20
CA GLU A 3 4.82 9.29 -38.60
C GLU A 3 4.50 8.46 -37.36
N ALA A 4 4.85 7.17 -37.42
CA ALA A 4 4.93 6.31 -36.26
C ALA A 4 6.00 6.87 -35.31
N LYS A 5 5.56 7.67 -34.34
CA LYS A 5 6.36 8.14 -33.22
C LYS A 5 6.71 6.93 -32.36
N GLU A 6 7.81 6.27 -32.72
CA GLU A 6 8.43 5.16 -32.01
C GLU A 6 8.66 5.58 -30.55
N ALA A 7 7.89 4.98 -29.64
CA ALA A 7 7.95 5.25 -28.22
C ALA A 7 9.28 4.70 -27.69
N ALA A 8 10.30 5.54 -27.64
CA ALA A 8 11.54 5.25 -26.95
C ALA A 8 11.22 4.75 -25.53
N GLY A 9 11.49 3.47 -25.27
CA GLY A 9 11.29 2.85 -23.97
C GLY A 9 12.07 3.64 -22.91
N PRO A 10 11.45 4.04 -21.80
CA PRO A 10 12.07 4.95 -20.85
C PRO A 10 13.27 4.27 -20.18
N ALA A 11 14.44 4.92 -20.27
CA ALA A 11 15.61 4.57 -19.46
C ALA A 11 15.21 4.54 -17.98
N ALA A 12 15.59 3.48 -17.25
CA ALA A 12 15.22 3.28 -15.85
C ALA A 12 15.62 4.51 -15.01
N PRO A 13 14.66 5.24 -14.41
CA PRO A 13 14.96 6.53 -13.81
C PRO A 13 15.70 6.36 -12.48
N ALA A 14 16.72 7.20 -12.28
CA ALA A 14 17.24 7.54 -10.96
C ALA A 14 16.05 7.86 -10.02
N GLY A 15 16.15 7.45 -8.75
CA GLY A 15 15.02 7.41 -7.81
C GLY A 15 14.08 8.60 -7.92
N LEU A 16 12.86 8.36 -8.40
CA LEU A 16 11.83 9.39 -8.59
C LEU A 16 11.58 10.10 -7.25
N THR A 17 12.00 11.36 -7.15
CA THR A 17 11.80 12.21 -5.97
C THR A 17 10.49 13.00 -6.04
N SER A 18 9.90 13.13 -7.23
CA SER A 18 8.64 13.84 -7.47
C SER A 18 7.84 13.18 -8.59
N SER A 19 6.51 13.33 -8.55
CA SER A 19 5.64 12.91 -9.64
C SER A 19 5.89 13.77 -10.89
N PRO A 20 6.02 13.18 -12.09
CA PRO A 20 5.99 13.93 -13.33
C PRO A 20 4.60 14.51 -13.53
N VAL A 21 4.50 15.83 -13.48
CA VAL A 21 3.25 16.57 -13.63
C VAL A 21 3.40 17.57 -14.77
N GLU A 22 2.45 17.53 -15.70
CA GLU A 22 2.32 18.47 -16.79
C GLU A 22 1.22 19.48 -16.45
N CYS A 23 1.52 20.78 -16.51
CA CYS A 23 0.52 21.83 -16.32
C CYS A 23 -0.19 22.09 -17.66
N LEU A 24 -1.49 21.83 -17.72
CA LEU A 24 -2.31 21.98 -18.94
C LEU A 24 -2.98 23.36 -19.05
N GLY A 25 -2.91 24.17 -18.00
CA GLY A 25 -3.52 25.50 -17.94
C GLY A 25 -3.91 25.89 -16.52
N ALA A 26 -4.64 27.00 -16.38
CA ALA A 26 -5.05 27.50 -15.08
C ALA A 26 -5.91 26.47 -14.32
N GLY A 27 -5.37 25.93 -13.24
CA GLY A 27 -6.05 24.95 -12.39
C GLY A 27 -6.18 23.56 -13.01
N LYS A 28 -5.37 23.20 -14.01
CA LYS A 28 -5.43 21.89 -14.67
C LYS A 28 -4.04 21.27 -14.79
N TRP A 29 -3.92 20.03 -14.35
CA TRP A 29 -2.68 19.25 -14.43
C TRP A 29 -2.95 17.85 -14.97
N ARG A 30 -1.90 17.22 -15.48
CA ARG A 30 -1.90 15.81 -15.84
C ARG A 30 -0.71 15.09 -15.20
N ILE A 31 -0.98 13.99 -14.52
CA ILE A 31 0.04 13.10 -13.96
C ILE A 31 0.11 11.88 -14.86
N GLN A 32 1.19 11.74 -15.62
CA GLN A 32 1.35 10.67 -16.61
C GLN A 32 2.81 10.27 -16.75
N GLY A 33 3.08 9.16 -17.44
CA GLY A 33 4.46 8.74 -17.75
C GLY A 33 5.08 7.79 -16.74
N LEU A 34 4.27 7.18 -15.88
CA LEU A 34 4.73 6.21 -14.89
C LEU A 34 3.70 5.11 -14.62
N TYR A 35 4.17 4.01 -14.04
CA TYR A 35 3.28 2.97 -13.55
C TYR A 35 2.72 3.32 -12.17
N GLU A 36 1.49 2.89 -11.89
CA GLU A 36 0.82 3.13 -10.60
C GLU A 36 1.68 2.73 -9.40
N HIS A 37 2.39 1.59 -9.48
CA HIS A 37 3.26 1.11 -8.41
C HIS A 37 4.43 2.06 -8.12
N GLN A 38 4.91 2.82 -9.11
CA GLN A 38 5.96 3.82 -8.92
C GLN A 38 5.42 5.03 -8.14
N LEU A 39 4.17 5.45 -8.43
CA LEU A 39 3.51 6.50 -7.66
C LEU A 39 3.27 6.05 -6.20
N LEU A 40 2.85 4.81 -6.00
CA LEU A 40 2.68 4.23 -4.66
C LEU A 40 4.00 4.27 -3.87
N LYS A 41 5.13 3.88 -4.48
CA LYS A 41 6.45 3.98 -3.84
C LYS A 41 6.76 5.40 -3.40
N LEU A 42 6.49 6.40 -4.24
CA LEU A 42 6.69 7.80 -3.91
C LEU A 42 5.81 8.21 -2.71
N GLY A 43 4.54 7.85 -2.72
CA GLY A 43 3.61 8.14 -1.63
C GLY A 43 4.03 7.51 -0.30
N LEU A 44 4.44 6.24 -0.31
CA LEU A 44 4.93 5.56 0.89
C LEU A 44 6.19 6.23 1.45
N ARG A 45 7.15 6.61 0.60
CA ARG A 45 8.35 7.35 1.02
C ARG A 45 8.00 8.70 1.63
N ARG A 46 7.06 9.43 1.02
CA ARG A 46 6.57 10.71 1.54
C ARG A 46 5.99 10.53 2.95
N LEU A 47 5.08 9.57 3.12
CA LEU A 47 4.43 9.33 4.42
C LEU A 47 5.43 8.88 5.50
N ASP A 48 6.49 8.16 5.14
CA ASP A 48 7.56 7.77 6.08
C ASP A 48 8.48 8.95 6.44
N ALA A 49 8.70 9.88 5.51
CA ALA A 49 9.55 11.05 5.72
C ALA A 49 8.84 12.19 6.44
N GLU A 50 7.53 12.34 6.24
CA GLU A 50 6.77 13.41 6.85
C GLU A 50 6.63 13.22 8.36
N GLU A 51 6.97 14.28 9.09
CA GLU A 51 6.72 14.46 10.53
C GLU A 51 5.22 14.51 10.88
N LEU A 52 4.32 14.20 9.95
CA LEU A 52 2.88 14.14 10.22
C LEU A 52 2.52 13.05 11.23
N TRP A 53 3.44 12.10 11.45
CA TRP A 53 3.37 11.08 12.51
C TRP A 53 4.23 11.43 13.75
N SER A 54 4.85 12.62 13.79
CA SER A 54 5.93 13.05 14.71
C SER A 54 5.55 13.16 16.18
N ALA A 55 4.26 13.06 16.52
CA ALA A 55 3.89 12.94 17.93
C ALA A 55 4.50 11.66 18.56
N GLU A 56 4.75 10.62 17.74
CA GLU A 56 5.48 9.43 18.16
C GLU A 56 6.97 9.56 17.79
N SER A 57 7.80 9.85 18.80
CA SER A 57 9.25 9.89 18.64
C SER A 57 9.80 8.59 18.04
N PHE A 58 10.97 8.64 17.37
CA PHE A 58 11.67 7.44 16.87
C PHE A 58 11.83 6.33 17.92
N VAL A 59 11.88 6.70 19.21
CA VAL A 59 11.91 5.75 20.32
C VAL A 59 10.67 4.84 20.32
N ASN A 60 9.50 5.37 19.99
CA ASN A 60 8.25 4.59 19.89
C ASN A 60 8.26 3.65 18.67
N LEU A 61 8.96 4.01 17.59
CA LEU A 61 9.08 3.15 16.41
C LEU A 61 9.75 1.81 16.75
N LEU A 62 10.75 1.83 17.63
CA LEU A 62 11.46 0.63 18.11
C LEU A 62 10.82 -0.01 19.36
N GLN A 63 9.76 0.59 19.92
CA GLN A 63 8.96 -0.04 20.97
C GLN A 63 7.98 -1.02 20.33
N LEU A 64 8.44 -2.27 20.19
CA LEU A 64 7.60 -3.36 19.72
C LEU A 64 6.68 -3.85 20.85
N PRO A 65 5.47 -4.34 20.52
CA PRO A 65 4.65 -5.06 21.47
C PRO A 65 5.43 -6.21 22.14
N SER A 66 5.20 -6.43 23.43
CA SER A 66 5.76 -7.59 24.12
C SER A 66 5.15 -8.89 23.61
N GLY A 67 5.95 -9.95 23.46
CA GLY A 67 5.47 -11.28 23.09
C GLY A 67 5.47 -11.58 21.59
N LEU A 68 6.18 -10.78 20.79
CA LEU A 68 6.48 -11.14 19.41
C LEU A 68 7.46 -12.33 19.37
N PHE A 69 7.22 -13.28 18.48
CA PHE A 69 8.07 -14.46 18.38
C PHE A 69 9.47 -14.11 17.84
N ARG A 70 9.53 -13.16 16.89
CA ARG A 70 10.76 -12.69 16.24
C ARG A 70 11.00 -11.20 16.48
N GLU A 71 10.80 -10.75 17.73
CA GLU A 71 10.97 -9.35 18.12
C GLU A 71 12.31 -8.74 17.66
N ARG A 72 13.43 -9.42 17.95
CA ARG A 72 14.77 -8.96 17.57
C ARG A 72 14.90 -8.76 16.06
N LEU A 73 14.47 -9.74 15.27
CA LEU A 73 14.53 -9.65 13.80
C LEU A 73 13.72 -8.46 13.28
N LEU A 74 12.51 -8.24 13.79
CA LEU A 74 11.68 -7.11 13.36
C LEU A 74 12.31 -5.77 13.76
N ARG A 75 12.93 -5.69 14.93
CA ARG A 75 13.69 -4.50 15.38
C ARG A 75 14.90 -4.23 14.47
N ASP A 76 15.64 -5.27 14.11
CA ASP A 76 16.82 -5.18 13.24
C ASP A 76 16.41 -4.80 11.80
N LEU A 77 15.26 -5.30 11.33
CA LEU A 77 14.69 -4.89 10.04
C LEU A 77 14.22 -3.43 10.07
N LEU A 78 13.49 -3.01 11.12
CA LEU A 78 12.96 -1.64 11.27
C LEU A 78 14.06 -0.58 11.43
N SER A 79 15.16 -0.91 12.11
CA SER A 79 16.33 -0.04 12.21
C SER A 79 17.12 0.00 10.89
N GLY A 80 16.96 -1.01 10.04
CA GLY A 80 17.72 -1.19 8.81
C GLY A 80 19.10 -1.80 9.03
N GLU A 81 19.40 -2.32 10.24
CA GLU A 81 20.62 -3.07 10.53
C GLU A 81 20.67 -4.37 9.72
N VAL A 82 19.52 -5.01 9.53
CA VAL A 82 19.36 -6.21 8.70
C VAL A 82 18.54 -5.86 7.47
N ARG A 83 19.00 -6.32 6.31
CA ARG A 83 18.25 -6.24 5.05
C ARG A 83 17.41 -7.49 4.87
N LEU A 84 16.14 -7.34 4.48
CA LEU A 84 15.23 -8.48 4.28
C LEU A 84 15.82 -9.58 3.35
N GLN A 85 16.61 -9.19 2.33
CA GLN A 85 17.25 -10.13 1.41
C GLN A 85 18.28 -11.06 2.06
N SER A 86 18.80 -10.70 3.24
CA SER A 86 19.82 -11.45 3.97
C SER A 86 19.23 -12.40 5.01
N VAL A 87 17.91 -12.37 5.22
CA VAL A 87 17.25 -13.16 6.26
C VAL A 87 16.90 -14.55 5.75
N LEU A 88 17.07 -15.56 6.59
CA LEU A 88 16.71 -16.93 6.24
C LEU A 88 15.18 -17.06 6.06
N PRO A 89 14.70 -17.81 5.05
CA PRO A 89 13.27 -18.02 4.84
C PRO A 89 12.53 -18.55 6.07
N SER A 90 13.15 -19.41 6.88
CA SER A 90 12.55 -19.93 8.12
C SER A 90 12.27 -18.84 9.16
N ASP A 91 13.15 -17.84 9.25
CA ASP A 91 12.98 -16.72 10.17
C ASP A 91 11.92 -15.74 9.66
N ILE A 92 11.87 -15.52 8.34
CA ILE A 92 10.81 -14.72 7.70
C ILE A 92 9.44 -15.37 7.86
N ALA A 93 9.32 -16.67 7.60
CA ALA A 93 8.08 -17.41 7.80
C ALA A 93 7.60 -17.31 9.27
N ALA A 94 8.53 -17.44 10.22
CA ALA A 94 8.23 -17.30 11.64
C ALA A 94 7.80 -15.88 12.04
N ALA A 95 8.29 -14.83 11.37
CA ALA A 95 7.95 -13.44 11.63
C ALA A 95 6.65 -12.96 10.96
N GLN A 96 6.06 -13.73 10.03
CA GLN A 96 4.86 -13.32 9.29
C GLN A 96 3.66 -13.01 10.19
N TRP A 97 3.47 -13.78 11.26
CA TRP A 97 2.38 -13.55 12.20
C TRP A 97 2.57 -12.26 13.01
N ASP A 98 3.82 -11.99 13.41
CA ASP A 98 4.17 -10.82 14.22
C ASP A 98 3.86 -9.50 13.51
N LEU A 99 3.87 -9.46 12.16
CA LEU A 99 3.46 -8.30 11.38
C LEU A 99 2.08 -7.76 11.77
N ARG A 100 1.14 -8.64 12.14
CA ARG A 100 -0.23 -8.24 12.50
C ARG A 100 -0.32 -7.46 13.81
N GLN A 101 0.72 -7.55 14.63
CA GLN A 101 0.82 -6.86 15.91
C GLN A 101 1.50 -5.49 15.78
N LEU A 102 2.14 -5.20 14.64
CA LEU A 102 2.83 -3.94 14.41
C LEU A 102 1.85 -2.79 14.17
N GLY A 103 2.22 -1.61 14.67
CA GLY A 103 1.53 -0.37 14.37
C GLY A 103 1.75 0.10 12.93
N VAL A 104 0.86 0.98 12.44
CA VAL A 104 0.89 1.48 11.05
C VAL A 104 2.23 2.13 10.70
N ARG A 105 2.82 2.88 11.65
CA ARG A 105 4.12 3.53 11.47
C ARG A 105 5.26 2.52 11.28
N GLN A 106 5.26 1.44 12.08
CA GLN A 106 6.24 0.36 11.98
C GLN A 106 6.09 -0.39 10.66
N LEU A 107 4.86 -0.75 10.29
CA LEU A 107 4.56 -1.41 9.01
C LEU A 107 5.00 -0.54 7.82
N LEU A 108 4.68 0.76 7.85
CA LEU A 108 5.09 1.71 6.81
C LEU A 108 6.62 1.80 6.71
N ARG A 109 7.32 1.96 7.84
CA ARG A 109 8.79 2.05 7.86
C ARG A 109 9.43 0.79 7.30
N LEU A 110 8.98 -0.36 7.77
CA LEU A 110 9.44 -1.67 7.30
C LEU A 110 9.21 -1.81 5.80
N ARG A 111 8.06 -1.34 5.30
CA ARG A 111 7.76 -1.39 3.87
C ARG A 111 8.67 -0.48 3.07
N VAL A 112 8.89 0.76 3.52
CA VAL A 112 9.73 1.77 2.85
C VAL A 112 11.18 1.30 2.68
N GLN A 113 11.75 0.67 3.72
CA GLN A 113 13.11 0.11 3.67
C GLN A 113 13.28 -0.99 2.60
N HIS A 114 12.19 -1.61 2.19
CA HIS A 114 12.19 -2.74 1.26
C HIS A 114 11.39 -2.46 -0.03
N LEU A 115 11.13 -1.18 -0.37
CA LEU A 115 10.33 -0.81 -1.56
C LEU A 115 10.90 -1.33 -2.87
N ASP A 116 12.22 -1.40 -2.97
CA ASP A 116 12.92 -1.79 -4.19
C ASP A 116 13.34 -3.26 -4.19
N PHE A 117 12.97 -4.02 -3.16
CA PHE A 117 13.17 -5.45 -3.13
C PHE A 117 12.04 -6.17 -3.88
N ILE A 118 12.41 -6.92 -4.92
CA ILE A 118 11.51 -7.78 -5.70
C ILE A 118 11.98 -9.23 -5.48
N PRO A 119 11.27 -10.04 -4.67
CA PRO A 119 11.67 -11.41 -4.33
C PRO A 119 11.70 -12.35 -5.53
N SER A 120 10.82 -12.10 -6.50
CA SER A 120 10.64 -12.90 -7.70
C SER A 120 11.68 -12.46 -8.75
N GLY A 121 12.93 -12.88 -8.57
CA GLY A 121 14.00 -12.62 -9.53
C GLY A 121 13.67 -13.24 -10.89
N CYS A 122 13.19 -12.44 -11.84
CA CYS A 122 12.94 -12.83 -13.25
C CYS A 122 14.21 -13.25 -14.04
N GLY A 123 15.30 -13.69 -13.39
CA GLY A 123 16.62 -13.69 -14.02
C GLY A 123 17.46 -14.96 -13.95
N SER A 124 17.24 -15.92 -13.05
CA SER A 124 18.10 -17.11 -13.05
C SER A 124 17.48 -18.32 -12.35
N ASN A 125 17.77 -19.49 -12.90
CA ASN A 125 17.32 -20.83 -12.49
C ASN A 125 17.79 -21.27 -11.08
N SER A 126 17.92 -20.36 -10.12
CA SER A 126 18.25 -20.68 -8.74
C SER A 126 16.98 -20.91 -7.91
N VAL A 127 16.86 -22.15 -7.43
CA VAL A 127 15.90 -22.72 -6.47
C VAL A 127 14.75 -21.80 -6.01
N THR A 128 13.57 -22.06 -6.57
CA THR A 128 12.28 -21.36 -6.44
C THR A 128 11.70 -21.19 -5.02
N ALA A 129 12.20 -21.89 -4.01
CA ALA A 129 11.59 -21.88 -2.67
C ALA A 129 11.88 -20.60 -1.86
N VAL A 130 13.05 -19.97 -2.04
CA VAL A 130 13.48 -18.81 -1.25
C VAL A 130 12.66 -17.56 -1.61
N GLY A 131 12.34 -17.38 -2.89
CA GLY A 131 11.54 -16.25 -3.38
C GLY A 131 10.12 -16.24 -2.80
N ASN A 132 9.47 -17.40 -2.75
CA ASN A 132 8.07 -17.52 -2.34
C ASN A 132 7.80 -17.04 -0.90
N THR A 133 8.72 -17.32 0.03
CA THR A 133 8.52 -16.94 1.45
C THR A 133 8.64 -15.42 1.65
N HIS A 134 9.62 -14.81 0.99
CA HIS A 134 9.81 -13.36 0.99
C HIS A 134 8.66 -12.63 0.29
N GLU A 135 8.18 -13.18 -0.83
CA GLU A 135 7.01 -12.66 -1.55
C GLU A 135 5.75 -12.69 -0.67
N ALA A 136 5.47 -13.82 -0.01
CA ALA A 136 4.34 -13.94 0.91
C ALA A 136 4.43 -12.97 2.10
N PHE A 137 5.65 -12.75 2.63
CA PHE A 137 5.89 -11.77 3.69
C PHE A 137 5.61 -10.34 3.21
N LEU A 138 6.15 -9.93 2.06
CA LEU A 138 5.91 -8.60 1.50
C LEU A 138 4.45 -8.38 1.11
N ALA A 139 3.78 -9.39 0.56
CA ALA A 139 2.36 -9.32 0.24
C ALA A 139 1.49 -9.14 1.50
N THR A 140 1.85 -9.82 2.60
CA THR A 140 1.19 -9.65 3.90
C THR A 140 1.43 -8.26 4.46
N LEU A 141 2.69 -7.79 4.42
CA LEU A 141 3.08 -6.44 4.84
C LEU A 141 2.31 -5.37 4.06
N ASP A 142 2.30 -5.44 2.72
CA ASP A 142 1.54 -4.52 1.86
C ASP A 142 0.05 -4.54 2.22
N SER A 143 -0.53 -5.73 2.43
CA SER A 143 -1.93 -5.83 2.80
C SER A 143 -2.23 -5.11 4.12
N LEU A 144 -1.39 -5.29 5.13
CA LEU A 144 -1.56 -4.66 6.45
C LEU A 144 -1.34 -3.14 6.39
N VAL A 145 -0.28 -2.69 5.71
CA VAL A 145 0.02 -1.25 5.53
C VAL A 145 -1.16 -0.53 4.91
N PHE A 146 -1.62 -0.96 3.75
CA PHE A 146 -2.70 -0.26 3.05
C PHE A 146 -4.03 -0.38 3.78
N GLN A 147 -4.33 -1.51 4.43
CA GLN A 147 -5.53 -1.62 5.26
C GLN A 147 -5.54 -0.64 6.44
N GLN A 148 -4.42 -0.50 7.15
CA GLN A 148 -4.33 0.42 8.28
C GLN A 148 -4.34 1.87 7.82
N LEU A 149 -3.64 2.21 6.73
CA LEU A 149 -3.69 3.54 6.12
C LEU A 149 -5.10 3.91 5.65
N GLY A 150 -5.81 3.00 4.98
CA GLY A 150 -7.18 3.27 4.53
C GLY A 150 -8.14 3.53 5.69
N ARG A 151 -8.03 2.75 6.78
CA ARG A 151 -8.79 3.00 8.01
C ARG A 151 -8.44 4.34 8.65
N HIS A 152 -7.16 4.68 8.71
CA HIS A 152 -6.70 5.95 9.27
C HIS A 152 -7.30 7.14 8.50
N ALA A 153 -7.17 7.13 7.17
CA ALA A 153 -7.64 8.20 6.30
C ALA A 153 -9.13 8.50 6.48
N VAL A 154 -9.96 7.47 6.64
CA VAL A 154 -11.43 7.60 6.67
C VAL A 154 -12.05 7.46 8.07
N SER A 155 -11.22 7.37 9.11
CA SER A 155 -11.62 7.07 10.50
C SER A 155 -12.74 7.98 11.04
N SER A 156 -12.77 9.24 10.61
CA SER A 156 -13.74 10.24 11.06
C SER A 156 -15.04 10.28 10.24
N GLN A 157 -15.13 9.55 9.12
CA GLN A 157 -16.22 9.70 8.15
C GLN A 157 -17.10 8.44 8.01
N VAL A 158 -16.57 7.25 8.29
CA VAL A 158 -17.32 6.00 8.07
C VAL A 158 -17.95 5.52 9.38
N VAL A 159 -19.28 5.40 9.39
CA VAL A 159 -20.07 4.95 10.55
C VAL A 159 -19.94 3.43 10.79
N ALA A 160 -19.68 2.66 9.74
CA ALA A 160 -19.58 1.20 9.78
C ALA A 160 -18.12 0.73 9.66
N PRO A 161 -17.74 -0.40 10.30
CA PRO A 161 -16.40 -0.96 10.16
C PRO A 161 -16.15 -1.42 8.72
N LEU A 162 -15.07 -0.92 8.12
CA LEU A 162 -14.65 -1.30 6.77
C LEU A 162 -14.18 -2.75 6.70
N LYS A 163 -14.56 -3.44 5.63
CA LYS A 163 -13.97 -4.74 5.30
C LYS A 163 -12.50 -4.57 4.93
N ASN A 164 -11.70 -5.60 5.16
CA ASN A 164 -10.26 -5.56 4.85
C ASN A 164 -9.97 -5.23 3.37
N ALA A 165 -10.79 -5.72 2.44
CA ALA A 165 -10.61 -5.43 1.01
C ALA A 165 -10.88 -3.94 0.68
N GLU A 166 -11.94 -3.38 1.25
CA GLU A 166 -12.30 -1.97 1.09
C GLU A 166 -11.22 -1.07 1.70
N ALA A 167 -10.82 -1.35 2.95
CA ALA A 167 -9.76 -0.61 3.63
C ALA A 167 -8.44 -0.66 2.85
N TYR A 168 -8.09 -1.81 2.26
CA TYR A 168 -6.92 -1.95 1.40
C TYR A 168 -6.98 -1.06 0.16
N SER A 169 -8.11 -1.05 -0.58
CA SER A 169 -8.28 -0.19 -1.76
C SER A 169 -8.16 1.29 -1.38
N LEU A 170 -8.89 1.69 -0.33
CA LEU A 170 -8.89 3.06 0.14
C LEU A 170 -7.49 3.53 0.58
N GLY A 171 -6.72 2.66 1.24
CA GLY A 171 -5.36 2.98 1.61
C GLY A 171 -4.44 3.20 0.41
N ARG A 172 -4.59 2.39 -0.66
CA ARG A 172 -3.82 2.59 -1.90
C ARG A 172 -4.17 3.91 -2.56
N GLU A 173 -5.45 4.21 -2.71
CA GLU A 173 -5.93 5.46 -3.31
C GLU A 173 -5.45 6.69 -2.52
N ALA A 174 -5.56 6.66 -1.19
CA ALA A 174 -5.07 7.75 -0.34
C ALA A 174 -3.55 7.95 -0.47
N VAL A 175 -2.77 6.88 -0.57
CA VAL A 175 -1.31 6.95 -0.80
C VAL A 175 -0.99 7.54 -2.17
N LEU A 176 -1.74 7.19 -3.22
CA LEU A 176 -1.58 7.79 -4.55
C LEU A 176 -1.88 9.30 -4.53
N MET A 177 -2.94 9.72 -3.85
CA MET A 177 -3.26 11.16 -3.69
C MET A 177 -2.18 11.88 -2.88
N ALA A 178 -1.68 11.28 -1.80
CA ALA A 178 -0.57 11.84 -1.01
C ALA A 178 0.72 12.01 -1.86
N ALA A 179 0.99 11.05 -2.75
CA ALA A 179 2.09 11.14 -3.70
C ALA A 179 1.86 12.28 -4.70
N ALA A 180 0.68 12.36 -5.32
CA ALA A 180 0.32 13.41 -6.27
C ALA A 180 0.39 14.82 -5.65
N ALA A 181 0.01 14.96 -4.38
CA ALA A 181 0.12 16.19 -3.61
C ALA A 181 1.57 16.64 -3.35
N THR A 182 2.59 15.88 -3.77
CA THR A 182 3.99 16.35 -3.72
C THR A 182 4.29 17.32 -4.86
N ALA A 183 3.54 17.21 -5.95
CA ALA A 183 3.78 17.97 -7.16
C ALA A 183 2.69 19.04 -7.41
N ILE A 184 1.45 18.81 -6.95
CA ILE A 184 0.35 19.77 -7.05
C ILE A 184 0.08 20.32 -5.65
N THR A 185 0.36 21.61 -5.44
CA THR A 185 0.44 22.23 -4.09
C THR A 185 -0.58 23.36 -3.88
N GLU A 186 -1.41 23.63 -4.88
CA GLU A 186 -2.38 24.72 -4.92
C GLU A 186 -3.45 24.62 -3.81
N THR A 187 -3.77 23.40 -3.38
CA THR A 187 -4.61 23.13 -2.22
C THR A 187 -4.25 21.77 -1.62
N PRO A 188 -4.36 21.59 -0.29
CA PRO A 188 -4.11 20.30 0.35
C PRO A 188 -5.29 19.31 0.21
N PHE A 189 -6.45 19.76 -0.27
CA PHE A 189 -7.67 18.96 -0.29
C PHE A 189 -7.93 18.29 -1.64
N TRP A 190 -8.28 17.01 -1.60
CA TRP A 190 -8.63 16.18 -2.74
C TRP A 190 -10.08 15.70 -2.62
N SER A 191 -10.88 15.89 -3.65
CA SER A 191 -12.22 15.31 -3.76
C SER A 191 -12.10 13.81 -4.04
N TRP A 192 -12.73 13.00 -3.20
CA TRP A 192 -12.60 11.55 -3.27
C TRP A 192 -13.96 10.87 -3.03
N TRP A 193 -14.31 9.92 -3.89
CA TRP A 193 -15.50 9.10 -3.76
C TRP A 193 -15.18 7.78 -3.07
N ILE A 194 -15.71 7.60 -1.86
CA ILE A 194 -15.66 6.32 -1.14
C ILE A 194 -16.85 5.47 -1.58
N ASN A 195 -16.55 4.27 -2.10
CA ASN A 195 -17.53 3.28 -2.55
C ASN A 195 -18.54 3.82 -3.59
N GLY A 196 -18.16 4.88 -4.34
CA GLY A 196 -19.01 5.54 -5.34
C GLY A 196 -20.24 6.26 -4.78
N GLN A 197 -20.44 6.28 -3.47
CA GLN A 197 -21.67 6.79 -2.84
C GLN A 197 -21.40 7.99 -1.93
N CYS A 198 -20.27 8.01 -1.25
CA CYS A 198 -19.93 9.05 -0.29
C CYS A 198 -18.78 9.89 -0.82
N ARG A 199 -19.02 11.18 -1.07
CA ARG A 199 -17.94 12.12 -1.36
C ARG A 199 -17.33 12.60 -0.06
N VAL A 200 -16.01 12.55 0.02
CA VAL A 200 -15.20 13.12 1.09
C VAL A 200 -14.12 14.02 0.51
N PHE A 201 -13.51 14.82 1.37
CA PHE A 201 -12.41 15.71 1.04
C PHE A 201 -11.19 15.30 1.86
N PHE A 202 -10.23 14.68 1.18
CA PHE A 202 -9.00 14.15 1.73
C PHE A 202 -7.95 15.26 1.85
N ASN A 203 -7.51 15.56 3.07
CA ASN A 203 -6.41 16.46 3.36
C ASN A 203 -5.11 15.66 3.28
N ALA A 204 -4.38 15.79 2.17
CA ALA A 204 -3.20 14.97 1.89
C ALA A 204 -2.09 15.11 2.94
N PRO A 205 -1.70 16.34 3.38
CA PRO A 205 -0.76 16.49 4.48
C PRO A 205 -1.23 15.77 5.74
N ARG A 206 -2.47 15.98 6.20
CA ARG A 206 -2.94 15.37 7.46
C ARG A 206 -3.28 13.89 7.35
N PHE A 207 -3.34 13.34 6.14
CA PHE A 207 -3.79 11.98 5.87
C PHE A 207 -5.16 11.68 6.51
N GLU A 208 -6.09 12.62 6.38
CA GLU A 208 -7.41 12.62 7.01
C GLU A 208 -8.51 13.07 6.04
N CYS A 209 -9.67 12.44 6.11
CA CYS A 209 -10.86 12.82 5.34
C CYS A 209 -11.83 13.68 6.15
N THR A 210 -12.52 14.57 5.46
CA THR A 210 -13.63 15.37 5.99
C THR A 210 -14.85 15.25 5.07
N SER A 211 -16.07 15.32 5.61
CA SER A 211 -17.32 15.26 4.82
C SER A 211 -17.76 16.61 4.27
N LYS A 212 -17.17 17.70 4.76
CA LYS A 212 -17.56 19.06 4.38
C LYS A 212 -16.56 19.64 3.40
N PHE A 213 -17.06 20.25 2.33
CA PHE A 213 -16.23 21.02 1.41
C PHE A 213 -15.46 22.08 2.21
N PRO A 214 -14.16 22.29 1.95
CA PRO A 214 -13.36 23.23 2.72
C PRO A 214 -13.97 24.64 2.61
N GLY A 215 -14.29 25.24 3.77
CA GLY A 215 -14.95 26.56 3.84
C GLY A 215 -14.05 27.73 3.40
N ASN A 216 -14.61 28.94 3.43
CA ASN A 216 -13.91 30.22 3.18
C ASN A 216 -13.23 30.34 1.79
N GLY A 217 -13.90 29.89 0.73
CA GLY A 217 -13.29 29.86 -0.61
C GLY A 217 -12.19 28.80 -0.73
N GLY A 218 -12.25 27.76 0.11
CA GLY A 218 -11.43 26.58 -0.02
C GLY A 218 -11.58 25.97 -1.41
N LYS A 219 -10.48 25.44 -1.93
CA LYS A 219 -10.44 24.76 -3.23
C LYS A 219 -10.12 23.31 -3.00
N VAL A 220 -10.55 22.44 -3.92
CA VAL A 220 -10.22 21.01 -3.88
C VAL A 220 -9.70 20.56 -5.24
N LEU A 221 -8.84 19.56 -5.25
CA LEU A 221 -8.40 18.88 -6.46
C LEU A 221 -9.34 17.71 -6.75
N GLU A 222 -9.90 17.65 -7.95
CA GLU A 222 -10.70 16.52 -8.42
C GLU A 222 -9.93 15.74 -9.49
N VAL A 223 -9.89 14.42 -9.34
CA VAL A 223 -9.15 13.51 -10.21
C VAL A 223 -10.11 12.78 -11.14
N THR A 224 -9.82 12.83 -12.43
CA THR A 224 -10.36 11.90 -13.43
C THR A 224 -9.29 10.88 -13.77
N ASP A 225 -9.53 9.63 -13.41
CA ASP A 225 -8.60 8.52 -13.67
C ASP A 225 -8.76 8.00 -15.11
N LEU A 226 -7.76 8.24 -15.95
CA LEU A 226 -7.64 7.76 -17.33
C LEU A 226 -6.62 6.61 -17.44
N SER A 227 -6.17 6.06 -16.31
CA SER A 227 -5.13 5.04 -16.25
C SER A 227 -5.63 3.72 -16.85
N LYS A 228 -4.75 3.03 -17.60
CA LYS A 228 -5.07 1.84 -18.38
C LYS A 228 -4.16 0.67 -18.04
N ALA A 229 -4.67 -0.55 -18.19
CA ALA A 229 -3.83 -1.75 -18.09
C ALA A 229 -2.73 -1.71 -19.18
N ASP A 230 -1.52 -2.13 -18.83
CA ASP A 230 -0.42 -2.26 -19.78
C ASP A 230 -0.53 -3.61 -20.50
N HIS A 231 -1.09 -3.60 -21.71
CA HIS A 231 -1.24 -4.80 -22.54
C HIS A 231 0.10 -5.38 -23.02
N GLN A 232 1.21 -4.64 -22.90
CA GLN A 232 2.54 -5.14 -23.25
C GLN A 232 3.20 -5.88 -22.09
N GLU A 233 2.66 -5.75 -20.88
CA GLU A 233 3.19 -6.41 -19.69
C GLU A 233 2.61 -7.83 -19.55
N PRO A 234 3.44 -8.89 -19.55
CA PRO A 234 2.96 -10.28 -19.64
C PRO A 234 2.05 -10.73 -18.49
N THR A 235 2.18 -10.16 -17.30
CA THR A 235 1.33 -10.53 -16.16
C THR A 235 -0.03 -9.84 -16.19
N GLY A 236 -0.20 -8.78 -17.00
CA GLY A 236 -1.39 -7.95 -17.05
C GLY A 236 -1.69 -7.21 -15.74
N LYS A 237 -0.71 -7.15 -14.82
CA LYS A 237 -0.90 -6.56 -13.49
C LYS A 237 -0.42 -5.11 -13.43
N LEU A 238 0.43 -4.69 -14.36
CA LEU A 238 0.88 -3.31 -14.41
C LEU A 238 -0.17 -2.41 -15.03
N ARG A 239 -0.40 -1.27 -14.37
CA ARG A 239 -1.29 -0.20 -14.84
C ARG A 239 -0.48 1.05 -15.13
N TRP A 240 -0.62 1.57 -16.34
CA TRP A 240 -0.04 2.84 -16.76
C TRP A 240 -0.89 3.97 -16.20
N LEU A 241 -0.30 4.79 -15.34
CA LEU A 241 -1.00 5.87 -14.67
C LEU A 241 -1.20 7.06 -15.62
N ASP A 242 -2.43 7.56 -15.66
CA ASP A 242 -2.81 8.77 -16.38
C ASP A 242 -3.95 9.47 -15.63
N TRP A 243 -3.63 10.48 -14.82
CA TRP A 243 -4.61 11.24 -14.06
C TRP A 243 -4.74 12.64 -14.63
N SER A 244 -5.98 13.06 -14.91
CA SER A 244 -6.32 14.45 -15.18
C SER A 244 -6.82 15.08 -13.87
N VAL A 245 -6.16 16.14 -13.41
CA VAL A 245 -6.44 16.80 -12.13
C VAL A 245 -6.94 18.20 -12.37
N ASN A 246 -8.09 18.55 -11.80
CA ASN A 246 -8.72 19.86 -11.94
C ASN A 246 -8.88 20.54 -10.57
N LEU A 247 -8.58 21.84 -10.49
CA LEU A 247 -8.81 22.66 -9.32
C LEU A 247 -10.24 23.18 -9.32
N ILE A 248 -11.02 22.76 -8.33
CA ILE A 248 -12.43 23.11 -8.18
C ILE A 248 -12.57 24.12 -7.05
N SER A 249 -13.16 25.28 -7.36
CA SER A 249 -13.32 26.40 -6.41
C SER A 249 -14.70 26.45 -5.73
N SER A 250 -15.67 25.67 -6.23
CA SER A 250 -17.03 25.61 -5.71
C SER A 250 -17.52 24.16 -5.69
N GLU A 251 -18.18 23.76 -4.59
CA GLU A 251 -18.73 22.40 -4.45
C GLU A 251 -19.74 22.06 -5.56
N ALA A 252 -20.45 23.05 -6.08
CA ALA A 252 -21.43 22.89 -7.14
C ALA A 252 -20.81 22.46 -8.49
N ASP A 253 -19.51 22.72 -8.69
CA ASP A 253 -18.79 22.42 -9.93
C ASP A 253 -18.18 21.02 -9.93
N LEU A 254 -18.25 20.29 -8.81
CA LEU A 254 -17.69 18.95 -8.69
C LEU A 254 -18.47 17.94 -9.54
N LEU A 255 -17.74 17.01 -10.17
CA LEU A 255 -18.33 15.92 -10.95
C LEU A 255 -19.27 15.07 -10.11
N ARG A 256 -20.47 14.80 -10.63
CA ARG A 256 -21.47 13.94 -9.97
C ARG A 256 -20.87 12.59 -9.60
N ALA A 257 -21.51 11.90 -8.65
CA ALA A 257 -21.15 10.55 -8.27
C ALA A 257 -20.93 9.68 -9.52
N PRO A 258 -19.85 8.89 -9.59
CA PRO A 258 -19.65 7.93 -10.66
C PRO A 258 -20.92 7.08 -10.76
N GLN A 259 -21.65 7.21 -11.87
CA GLN A 259 -22.75 6.33 -12.14
C GLN A 259 -22.10 4.99 -12.43
N GLY A 260 -22.16 4.06 -11.47
CA GLY A 260 -21.48 2.77 -11.58
C GLY A 260 -21.88 2.11 -12.89
N SER A 261 -21.04 2.26 -13.91
CA SER A 261 -21.06 1.39 -15.06
C SER A 261 -20.67 0.05 -14.49
N SER A 262 -21.68 -0.78 -14.24
CA SER A 262 -21.56 -2.15 -13.75
C SER A 262 -20.63 -3.03 -14.61
N GLU A 263 -20.06 -2.49 -15.69
CA GLU A 263 -19.15 -3.16 -16.60
C GLU A 263 -17.71 -3.27 -16.08
N HIS A 264 -17.25 -2.42 -15.14
CA HIS A 264 -15.87 -2.52 -14.61
C HIS A 264 -15.73 -3.28 -13.28
N ALA A 265 -16.83 -3.70 -12.66
CA ALA A 265 -16.78 -4.50 -11.41
C ALA A 265 -16.49 -6.00 -11.63
N SER A 266 -16.29 -6.42 -12.89
CA SER A 266 -15.92 -7.80 -13.23
C SER A 266 -14.48 -7.92 -13.76
N GLU A 267 -13.59 -7.03 -13.36
CA GLU A 267 -12.19 -7.46 -13.25
C GLU A 267 -12.14 -8.32 -11.98
N ALA A 268 -12.20 -9.65 -12.17
CA ALA A 268 -12.20 -10.61 -11.07
C ALA A 268 -11.10 -10.20 -10.09
N PRO A 269 -11.35 -10.18 -8.76
CA PRO A 269 -10.29 -9.89 -7.80
C PRO A 269 -9.16 -10.83 -8.15
N VAL A 270 -8.01 -10.26 -8.59
CA VAL A 270 -6.80 -11.01 -8.91
C VAL A 270 -6.71 -12.08 -7.86
N GLN A 271 -6.94 -13.34 -8.26
CA GLN A 271 -7.08 -14.44 -7.32
C GLN A 271 -5.83 -14.39 -6.45
N ARG A 272 -5.99 -13.92 -5.22
CA ARG A 272 -4.91 -13.96 -4.26
C ARG A 272 -4.55 -15.44 -4.16
N PRO A 273 -3.27 -15.81 -4.13
CA PRO A 273 -2.92 -17.17 -3.72
C PRO A 273 -3.70 -17.43 -2.44
N ALA A 274 -4.50 -18.50 -2.46
CA ALA A 274 -5.43 -18.82 -1.38
C ALA A 274 -4.71 -18.59 -0.05
N SER A 275 -5.32 -17.82 0.86
CA SER A 275 -4.81 -17.60 2.21
C SER A 275 -4.31 -18.95 2.72
N PHE A 276 -2.99 -19.09 2.82
CA PHE A 276 -2.40 -20.36 3.24
C PHE A 276 -2.79 -20.48 4.70
N THR A 277 -3.87 -21.23 4.96
CA THR A 277 -4.27 -21.56 6.32
C THR A 277 -3.13 -22.40 6.86
N PHE A 278 -2.27 -21.78 7.67
CA PHE A 278 -1.19 -22.47 8.34
C PHE A 278 -1.84 -23.50 9.26
N LEU A 279 -1.91 -24.75 8.81
CA LEU A 279 -2.13 -25.89 9.68
C LEU A 279 -0.94 -25.89 10.63
N GLY A 280 -1.14 -25.37 11.84
CA GLY A 280 -0.11 -25.39 12.88
C GLY A 280 0.43 -26.82 13.07
N PRO A 281 1.69 -26.98 13.48
CA PRO A 281 2.28 -28.29 13.69
C PRO A 281 1.40 -29.06 14.69
N GLY A 282 0.79 -30.14 14.20
CA GLY A 282 0.04 -31.07 15.03
C GLY A 282 0.92 -31.52 16.17
N ALA A 283 0.45 -31.30 17.40
CA ALA A 283 1.09 -31.80 18.60
C ALA A 283 1.22 -33.32 18.47
N ALA A 284 2.44 -33.79 18.22
CA ALA A 284 2.79 -35.20 18.32
C ALA A 284 2.63 -35.60 19.79
N ALA A 285 1.52 -36.28 20.10
CA ALA A 285 1.30 -36.89 21.39
C ALA A 285 2.38 -37.95 21.64
N SER A 286 3.34 -37.61 22.49
CA SER A 286 4.32 -38.54 23.05
C SER A 286 3.61 -39.50 23.99
N SER A 287 3.31 -40.70 23.49
CA SER A 287 2.90 -41.85 24.30
C SER A 287 4.15 -42.46 24.96
N ALA A 288 4.57 -41.89 26.09
CA ALA A 288 5.51 -42.54 27.01
C ALA A 288 4.70 -43.29 28.09
N ALA A 289 4.39 -44.56 27.84
CA ALA A 289 3.85 -45.45 28.85
C ALA A 289 4.98 -45.88 29.81
N ARG A 290 4.89 -45.39 31.05
CA ARG A 290 5.69 -45.83 32.21
C ARG A 290 5.37 -47.28 32.54
N GLY A 291 6.41 -48.07 32.74
CA GLY A 291 6.34 -49.32 33.49
C GLY A 291 6.12 -49.07 34.99
N GLY A 292 5.47 -50.03 35.65
CA GLY A 292 5.28 -50.08 37.09
C GLY A 292 4.68 -51.42 37.49
N ALA A 293 5.56 -52.35 37.91
CA ALA A 293 5.23 -53.65 38.44
C ALA A 293 4.64 -53.57 39.87
N ALA A 294 3.73 -54.49 40.21
CA ALA A 294 3.53 -54.93 41.59
C ALA A 294 2.98 -56.37 41.60
N ALA A 295 3.62 -57.20 42.41
CA ALA A 295 3.37 -58.62 42.61
C ALA A 295 2.19 -58.86 43.56
N ALA A 296 1.50 -59.99 43.35
CA ALA A 296 0.80 -60.75 44.38
C ALA A 296 0.63 -62.19 43.86
N GLY A 297 1.22 -63.16 44.57
CA GLY A 297 1.17 -64.59 44.25
C GLY A 297 2.46 -65.30 44.62
#